data_AF-A0A285TH64-F1
#
_entry.id   AF-A0A285TH64-F1
#
_cell.length_a   1.000
_cell.length_b   1.000
_cell.length_c   1.000
_cell.angle_alpha   90.00
_cell.angle_beta   90.00
_cell.angle_gamma   90.00
#
_symmetry.space_group_name_H-M   'P 1'
#
loop_
_entity.id
_entity.type
_entity.pdbx_description
1 polymer ?
#
loop_
_entity_poly.entity_id
_entity_poly.type
_entity_poly.pdbx_seq_one_letter_code
_entity_poly.pdbx_strand_id
1 'polypeptide(L)'
;MNELTKNQLIRQVLYDVCFATGYGFLISSVIGWFVPPAFVSFLMILLAASLFVIHTRIDENNQKKEMVMLFVVGTHFILFFSGLMKSTWQSEFVPVQDMVLLTVVLLAMIVFYGIFAYFRAKSNYKKVRGNQKHSAKWRITPKERAEMELDERNVLFSLGFEYEKEGEV
;
A
#
# COMPACT_ATOMS: atom_id res chain seq x y z
N MET A 1 31.08 4.02 9.89
CA MET A 1 29.87 3.68 9.12
C MET A 1 28.68 4.26 9.89
N ASN A 2 27.91 5.17 9.30
CA ASN A 2 26.81 5.87 9.99
C ASN A 2 25.75 4.87 10.48
N GLU A 3 25.17 5.07 11.67
CA GLU A 3 24.14 4.17 12.20
C GLU A 3 22.94 4.01 11.27
N LEU A 4 22.62 5.08 10.52
CA LEU A 4 21.57 5.09 9.51
C LEU A 4 21.82 4.04 8.41
N THR A 5 23.07 3.88 7.95
CA THR A 5 23.40 2.91 6.88
C THR A 5 23.41 1.48 7.41
N LYS A 6 23.76 1.27 8.68
CA LYS A 6 23.68 -0.04 9.33
C LYS A 6 22.24 -0.54 9.44
N ASN A 7 21.30 0.33 9.84
CA ASN A 7 19.88 -0.03 9.95
C ASN A 7 19.25 -0.36 8.58
N GLN A 8 19.64 0.37 7.54
CA GLN A 8 19.20 0.07 6.17
C GLN A 8 19.70 -1.29 5.69
N LEU A 9 20.94 -1.66 6.01
CA LEU A 9 21.54 -2.94 5.64
C LEU A 9 20.85 -4.10 6.37
N ILE A 10 20.63 -3.99 7.68
CA ILE A 10 19.93 -5.02 8.47
C ILE A 10 18.53 -5.29 7.90
N ARG A 11 17.78 -4.24 7.60
CA ARG A 11 16.44 -4.35 7.01
C ARG A 11 16.47 -5.00 5.63
N GLN A 12 17.47 -4.69 4.81
CA GLN A 12 17.64 -5.30 3.50
C GLN A 12 17.92 -6.80 3.62
N VAL A 13 18.83 -7.19 4.52
CA VAL A 13 19.14 -8.60 4.79
C VAL A 13 17.89 -9.35 5.29
N LEU A 14 17.15 -8.78 6.23
CA LEU A 14 15.89 -9.38 6.73
C LEU A 14 14.87 -9.56 5.61
N TYR A 15 14.76 -8.57 4.73
CA TYR A 15 13.89 -8.65 3.56
C TYR A 15 14.32 -9.75 2.59
N ASP A 16 15.61 -9.83 2.25
CA ASP A 16 16.13 -10.83 1.32
C ASP A 16 15.96 -12.25 1.87
N VAL A 17 16.17 -12.44 3.18
CA VAL A 17 15.89 -13.72 3.87
C VAL A 17 14.40 -14.05 3.84
N CYS A 18 13.53 -13.08 4.11
CA CYS A 18 12.08 -13.27 4.09
C CYS A 18 11.56 -13.58 2.67
N PHE A 19 12.18 -12.99 1.65
CA PHE A 19 11.90 -13.28 0.24
C PHE A 19 12.34 -14.69 -0.14
N ALA A 20 13.60 -15.06 0.15
CA ALA A 20 14.16 -16.36 -0.17
C ALA A 20 13.39 -17.51 0.50
N THR A 21 13.03 -17.34 1.78
CA THR A 21 12.23 -18.32 2.52
C THR A 21 10.83 -18.46 1.97
N GLY A 22 10.14 -17.36 1.66
CA GLY A 22 8.80 -17.39 1.07
C GLY A 22 8.80 -18.08 -0.29
N TYR A 23 9.75 -17.74 -1.15
CA TYR A 23 9.86 -18.32 -2.49
C TYR A 23 10.24 -19.81 -2.43
N GLY A 24 11.20 -20.18 -1.57
CA GLY A 24 11.61 -21.57 -1.37
C GLY A 24 10.47 -22.46 -0.84
N PHE A 25 9.69 -21.98 0.13
CA PHE A 25 8.52 -22.70 0.64
C PHE A 25 7.40 -22.79 -0.38
N LEU A 26 7.19 -21.75 -1.19
CA LEU A 26 6.20 -21.79 -2.27
C LEU A 26 6.52 -22.87 -3.29
N ILE A 27 7.76 -22.90 -3.79
CA ILE A 27 8.22 -23.94 -4.73
C ILE A 27 8.08 -25.33 -4.11
N SER A 28 8.53 -25.49 -2.87
CA SER A 28 8.46 -26.78 -2.17
C SER A 28 7.01 -27.27 -1.99
N SER A 29 6.07 -26.34 -1.77
CA SER A 29 4.64 -26.65 -1.65
C SER A 29 4.03 -27.06 -2.99
N VAL A 30 4.42 -26.41 -4.09
CA VAL A 30 3.95 -26.74 -5.45
C VAL A 30 4.46 -28.11 -5.90
N ILE A 31 5.72 -28.44 -5.61
CA ILE A 31 6.30 -29.76 -5.91
C ILE A 31 5.74 -30.85 -4.97
N GLY A 32 5.22 -30.45 -3.80
CA GLY A 32 4.68 -31.37 -2.79
C GLY A 32 5.71 -31.95 -1.83
N TRP A 33 6.93 -31.40 -1.81
CA TRP A 33 7.97 -31.87 -0.89
C TRP A 33 7.71 -31.40 0.54
N PHE A 34 7.36 -30.13 0.70
CA PHE A 34 7.11 -29.57 2.02
C PHE A 34 6.12 -28.43 1.95
N VAL A 35 5.12 -28.49 2.83
CA VAL A 35 4.16 -27.40 3.07
C VAL A 35 4.43 -26.89 4.48
N PRO A 36 4.79 -25.60 4.64
CA PRO A 36 5.08 -25.06 5.95
C PRO A 36 3.84 -25.12 6.86
N PRO A 37 4.01 -25.37 8.17
CA PRO A 37 2.92 -25.27 9.13
C PRO A 37 2.35 -23.85 9.16
N ALA A 38 1.02 -23.73 9.30
CA ALA A 38 0.34 -22.43 9.33
C ALA A 38 0.94 -21.47 10.37
N PHE A 39 1.33 -21.97 11.55
CA PHE A 39 1.97 -21.15 12.57
C PHE A 39 3.28 -20.48 12.10
N VAL A 40 4.13 -21.20 11.37
CA VAL A 40 5.39 -20.66 10.82
C VAL A 40 5.07 -19.59 9.76
N SER A 41 4.15 -19.89 8.85
CA SER A 41 3.71 -18.92 7.83
C SER A 41 3.09 -17.67 8.46
N PHE A 42 2.34 -17.80 9.55
CA PHE A 42 1.77 -16.67 10.28
C PHE A 42 2.86 -15.73 10.83
N LEU A 43 3.90 -16.29 11.46
CA LEU A 43 5.04 -15.48 11.94
C LEU A 43 5.75 -14.77 10.78
N MET A 44 5.89 -15.43 9.63
CA MET A 44 6.49 -14.83 8.44
C MET A 44 5.62 -13.72 7.83
N ILE A 45 4.28 -13.84 7.87
CA ILE A 45 3.36 -12.76 7.48
C ILE A 45 3.56 -11.55 8.39
N LEU A 46 3.60 -11.73 9.71
CA LEU A 46 3.82 -10.63 10.66
C LEU A 46 5.15 -9.92 10.41
N LEU A 47 6.21 -10.70 10.16
CA LEU A 47 7.52 -10.15 9.83
C LEU A 47 7.50 -9.40 8.50
N ALA A 48 6.93 -9.98 7.43
CA ALA A 48 6.84 -9.34 6.13
C ALA A 48 5.98 -8.06 6.17
N ALA A 49 4.86 -8.10 6.89
CA ALA A 49 3.97 -6.95 7.06
C ALA A 49 4.64 -5.82 7.86
N SER A 50 5.38 -6.15 8.92
CA SER A 50 6.12 -5.13 9.69
C SER A 50 7.21 -4.47 8.84
N LEU A 51 7.96 -5.24 8.03
CA LEU A 51 8.93 -4.71 7.07
C LEU A 51 8.27 -3.82 6.01
N PHE A 52 7.09 -4.20 5.51
CA PHE A 52 6.32 -3.39 4.57
C PHE A 52 5.86 -2.06 5.19
N VAL A 53 5.31 -2.09 6.41
CA VAL A 53 4.89 -0.87 7.13
C VAL A 53 6.09 0.07 7.32
N ILE A 54 7.24 -0.45 7.73
CA ILE A 54 8.46 0.33 7.89
C ILE A 54 8.87 0.96 6.54
N HIS A 55 8.82 0.22 5.44
CA HIS A 55 9.14 0.74 4.12
C HIS A 55 8.19 1.89 3.71
N THR A 56 6.88 1.74 3.92
CA THR A 56 5.91 2.81 3.60
C THR A 56 6.07 4.06 4.46
N ARG A 57 6.57 3.93 5.70
CA ARG A 57 6.79 5.06 6.62
C ARG A 57 8.06 5.86 6.31
N ILE A 58 9.09 5.22 5.77
CA ILE A 58 10.38 5.84 5.45
C ILE A 58 10.32 6.59 4.11
N ASP A 59 9.18 6.53 3.40
CA ASP A 59 8.92 7.24 2.13
C ASP A 59 10.02 7.02 1.08
N GLU A 60 10.60 5.81 1.10
CA GLU A 60 11.38 5.28 -0.02
C GLU A 60 10.40 5.10 -1.18
N ASN A 61 10.15 6.15 -1.98
CA ASN A 61 9.18 6.21 -3.09
C ASN A 61 9.59 5.30 -4.29
N ASN A 62 9.98 4.05 -4.00
CA ASN A 62 10.37 3.05 -4.95
C ASN A 62 9.22 2.04 -5.13
N GLN A 63 8.39 2.31 -6.14
CA GLN A 63 7.21 1.51 -6.47
C GLN A 63 7.55 0.03 -6.74
N LYS A 64 8.72 -0.27 -7.32
CA LYS A 64 9.14 -1.65 -7.58
C LYS A 64 9.35 -2.40 -6.28
N LYS A 65 10.08 -1.79 -5.33
CA LYS A 65 10.35 -2.40 -4.02
C LYS A 65 9.06 -2.62 -3.23
N GLU A 66 8.16 -1.65 -3.26
CA GLU A 66 6.82 -1.77 -2.67
C GLU A 66 6.04 -2.96 -3.26
N MET A 67 6.09 -3.12 -4.59
CA MET A 67 5.42 -4.22 -5.29
C MET A 67 5.97 -5.59 -4.86
N VAL A 68 7.29 -5.72 -4.80
CA VAL A 68 7.91 -6.99 -4.37
C VAL A 68 7.63 -7.25 -2.89
N MET A 69 7.59 -6.24 -2.02
CA MET A 69 7.21 -6.42 -0.61
C MET A 69 5.76 -6.90 -0.45
N LEU A 70 4.82 -6.32 -1.19
CA LEU A 70 3.43 -6.82 -1.20
C LEU A 70 3.35 -8.25 -1.72
N PHE A 71 4.15 -8.59 -2.73
CA PHE A 71 4.24 -9.96 -3.23
C PHE A 71 4.79 -10.93 -2.17
N VAL A 72 5.79 -10.54 -1.37
CA VAL A 72 6.30 -11.35 -0.25
C VAL A 72 5.24 -11.59 0.80
N VAL A 73 4.51 -10.54 1.20
CA VAL A 73 3.39 -10.66 2.16
C VAL A 73 2.33 -11.61 1.61
N GLY A 74 1.94 -11.43 0.34
CA GLY A 74 0.98 -12.29 -0.33
C GLY A 74 1.45 -13.75 -0.46
N THR A 75 2.73 -13.98 -0.70
CA THR A 75 3.31 -15.33 -0.77
C THR A 75 3.18 -16.06 0.57
N HIS A 76 3.52 -15.40 1.67
CA HIS A 76 3.36 -15.99 3.00
C HIS A 76 1.89 -16.17 3.39
N PHE A 77 1.01 -15.28 2.92
CA PHE A 77 -0.44 -15.44 3.07
C PHE A 77 -0.96 -16.70 2.36
N ILE A 78 -0.53 -16.94 1.12
CA ILE A 78 -0.86 -18.18 0.38
C ILE A 78 -0.40 -19.41 1.17
N LEU A 79 0.86 -19.40 1.63
CA LEU A 79 1.44 -20.51 2.39
C LEU A 79 0.69 -20.78 3.70
N PHE A 80 0.25 -19.73 4.39
CA PHE A 80 -0.54 -19.85 5.63
C PHE A 80 -1.84 -20.60 5.41
N PHE A 81 -2.63 -20.18 4.42
CA PHE A 81 -3.89 -20.85 4.10
C PHE A 81 -3.69 -22.25 3.55
N SER A 82 -2.67 -22.48 2.71
CA SER A 82 -2.33 -23.82 2.24
C SER A 82 -1.94 -24.75 3.39
N GLY A 83 -1.22 -24.25 4.40
CA GLY A 83 -0.90 -25.00 5.61
C GLY A 83 -2.13 -25.36 6.44
N LEU A 84 -3.08 -24.43 6.59
CA LEU A 84 -4.36 -24.69 7.27
C LEU A 84 -5.18 -25.74 6.53
N MET A 85 -5.35 -25.58 5.22
CA MET A 85 -6.16 -26.49 4.41
C MET A 85 -5.55 -27.91 4.39
N LYS A 86 -4.23 -28.02 4.32
CA LYS A 86 -3.53 -29.31 4.48
C LYS A 86 -3.89 -29.97 5.81
N SER A 87 -3.84 -29.24 6.92
CA SER A 87 -4.18 -29.77 8.24
C SER A 87 -5.62 -30.27 8.32
N THR A 88 -6.55 -29.55 7.68
CA THR A 88 -7.96 -29.94 7.64
C THR A 88 -8.16 -31.20 6.78
N TRP A 89 -7.60 -31.25 5.58
CA TRP A 89 -7.81 -32.37 4.65
C TRP A 89 -7.09 -33.65 5.02
N GLN A 90 -5.99 -33.58 5.76
CA GLN A 90 -5.39 -34.77 6.37
C GLN A 90 -6.38 -35.53 7.26
N SER A 91 -7.41 -34.86 7.79
CA SER A 91 -8.47 -35.48 8.58
C SER A 91 -9.53 -36.21 7.74
N GLU A 92 -9.62 -35.96 6.43
CA GLU A 92 -10.78 -36.36 5.60
C GLU A 92 -10.46 -37.39 4.49
N PHE A 93 -9.27 -38.01 4.48
CA PHE A 93 -8.84 -39.02 3.48
C PHE A 93 -8.89 -38.57 2.00
N VAL A 94 -8.88 -37.26 1.74
CA VAL A 94 -8.83 -36.66 0.39
C VAL A 94 -7.38 -36.69 -0.15
N PRO A 95 -7.12 -36.77 -1.47
CA PRO A 95 -5.78 -36.56 -2.04
C PRO A 95 -5.25 -35.16 -1.69
N VAL A 96 -4.52 -35.08 -0.57
CA VAL A 96 -4.09 -33.82 0.07
C VAL A 96 -3.24 -32.98 -0.87
N GLN A 97 -2.42 -33.61 -1.70
CA GLN A 97 -1.47 -32.90 -2.56
C GLN A 97 -2.18 -32.10 -3.67
N ASP A 98 -3.16 -32.68 -4.35
CA ASP A 98 -3.89 -32.02 -5.44
C ASP A 98 -4.72 -30.84 -4.90
N MET A 99 -5.30 -31.01 -3.71
CA MET A 99 -6.08 -29.97 -3.05
C MET A 99 -5.21 -28.82 -2.55
N VAL A 100 -4.01 -29.10 -2.03
CA VAL A 100 -3.03 -28.07 -1.67
C VAL A 100 -2.58 -27.30 -2.91
N LEU A 101 -2.27 -27.99 -4.01
CA LEU A 101 -1.88 -27.34 -5.26
C LEU A 101 -2.99 -26.42 -5.78
N LEU A 102 -4.24 -26.91 -5.81
CA LEU A 102 -5.40 -26.12 -6.19
C LEU A 102 -5.54 -24.86 -5.32
N THR A 103 -5.36 -25.00 -4.00
CA THR A 103 -5.42 -23.89 -3.04
C THR A 103 -4.34 -22.86 -3.32
N VAL A 104 -3.09 -23.31 -3.54
CA VAL A 104 -1.96 -22.42 -3.87
C VAL A 104 -2.26 -21.64 -5.15
N VAL A 105 -2.75 -22.29 -6.20
CA VAL A 105 -3.06 -21.64 -7.49
C VAL A 105 -4.19 -20.61 -7.34
N LEU A 106 -5.29 -20.97 -6.70
CA LEU A 106 -6.43 -20.07 -6.49
C LEU A 106 -6.03 -18.84 -5.67
N LEU A 107 -5.32 -19.05 -4.56
CA LEU A 107 -4.86 -17.95 -3.71
C LEU A 107 -3.80 -17.10 -4.41
N ALA A 108 -2.92 -17.70 -5.21
CA ALA A 108 -1.97 -16.95 -6.03
C ALA A 108 -2.69 -15.99 -6.98
N MET A 109 -3.73 -16.46 -7.68
CA MET A 109 -4.54 -15.59 -8.55
C MET A 109 -5.17 -14.42 -7.79
N ILE A 110 -5.72 -14.68 -6.60
CA ILE A 110 -6.32 -13.65 -5.74
C ILE A 110 -5.26 -12.63 -5.30
N VAL A 111 -4.08 -13.09 -4.87
CA VAL A 111 -2.97 -12.22 -4.44
C VAL A 111 -2.47 -11.36 -5.60
N PHE A 112 -2.22 -11.94 -6.77
CA PHE A 112 -1.80 -11.19 -7.96
C PHE A 112 -2.83 -10.13 -8.36
N TYR A 113 -4.11 -10.51 -8.37
CA TYR A 113 -5.21 -9.58 -8.64
C TYR A 113 -5.24 -8.44 -7.60
N GLY A 114 -5.11 -8.76 -6.31
CA GLY A 114 -5.10 -7.78 -5.22
C GLY A 114 -3.94 -6.78 -5.35
N ILE A 115 -2.74 -7.25 -5.67
CA ILE A 115 -1.58 -6.38 -5.91
C ILE A 115 -1.84 -5.47 -7.10
N PHE A 116 -2.36 -6.00 -8.22
CA PHE A 116 -2.69 -5.20 -9.39
C PHE A 116 -3.75 -4.13 -9.08
N ALA A 117 -4.82 -4.51 -8.38
CA ALA A 117 -5.88 -3.61 -7.95
C ALA A 117 -5.35 -2.50 -7.03
N TYR A 118 -4.47 -2.83 -6.09
CA TYR A 118 -3.80 -1.87 -5.21
C TYR A 118 -3.02 -0.82 -5.99
N PHE A 119 -2.15 -1.23 -6.93
CA PHE A 119 -1.36 -0.29 -7.72
C PHE A 119 -2.22 0.56 -8.66
N ARG A 120 -3.29 -0.01 -9.22
CA ARG A 120 -4.27 0.73 -10.01
C ARG A 120 -4.95 1.81 -9.17
N ALA A 121 -5.40 1.47 -7.97
CA ALA A 121 -6.02 2.42 -7.05
C ALA A 121 -5.05 3.54 -6.64
N LYS A 122 -3.81 3.18 -6.29
CA LYS A 122 -2.76 4.14 -5.92
C LYS A 122 -2.42 5.09 -7.08
N SER A 123 -2.37 4.59 -8.31
CA SER A 123 -2.13 5.39 -9.52
C SER A 123 -3.29 6.36 -9.80
N ASN A 124 -4.53 5.89 -9.68
CA ASN A 124 -5.72 6.73 -9.83
C ASN A 124 -5.75 7.85 -8.78
N TYR A 125 -5.42 7.54 -7.51
CA TYR A 125 -5.34 8.55 -6.46
C TYR A 125 -4.27 9.61 -6.74
N LYS A 126 -3.09 9.20 -7.22
CA LYS A 126 -2.03 10.13 -7.67
C LYS A 126 -2.52 11.03 -8.81
N LYS A 127 -3.27 10.49 -9.78
CA LYS A 127 -3.83 11.26 -10.90
C LYS A 127 -4.87 12.29 -10.44
N VAL A 128 -5.77 11.92 -9.53
CA VAL A 128 -6.78 12.84 -8.97
C VAL A 128 -6.13 13.98 -8.18
N ARG A 129 -5.16 13.68 -7.30
CA ARG A 129 -4.43 14.70 -6.53
C ARG A 129 -3.52 15.57 -7.40
N GLY A 130 -2.94 15.01 -8.46
CA GLY A 130 -2.18 15.76 -9.47
C GLY A 130 -3.05 16.73 -10.28
N ASN A 131 -4.26 16.31 -10.66
CA ASN A 131 -5.25 17.17 -11.29
C ASN A 131 -5.75 18.28 -10.35
N GLN A 132 -5.81 18.03 -9.04
CA GLN A 132 -6.12 19.07 -8.05
C GLN A 132 -5.00 20.11 -7.89
N LYS A 133 -3.72 19.75 -8.05
CA LYS A 133 -2.60 20.70 -8.00
C LYS A 133 -2.56 21.67 -9.19
N HIS A 134 -3.01 21.25 -10.38
CA HIS A 134 -3.10 22.15 -11.54
C HIS A 134 -4.39 22.98 -11.60
N SER A 135 -5.42 22.60 -10.85
CA SER A 135 -6.70 23.31 -10.78
C SER A 135 -6.78 24.37 -9.66
N ALA A 136 -5.65 24.78 -9.07
CA ALA A 136 -5.60 25.93 -8.16
C ALA A 136 -5.61 27.28 -8.90
N LYS A 137 -5.64 27.27 -10.24
CA LYS A 137 -6.10 28.43 -11.01
C LYS A 137 -7.54 28.16 -11.39
N TRP A 138 -8.47 28.63 -10.56
CA TRP A 138 -9.82 28.92 -11.05
C TRP A 138 -9.65 29.72 -12.34
N ARG A 139 -10.16 29.21 -13.46
CA ARG A 139 -10.26 29.98 -14.70
C ARG A 139 -11.35 31.02 -14.47
N ILE A 140 -11.03 32.05 -13.70
CA ILE A 140 -11.88 33.22 -13.56
C ILE A 140 -11.90 33.85 -14.94
N THR A 141 -13.07 33.90 -15.57
CA THR A 141 -13.23 34.59 -16.84
C THR A 141 -12.94 36.09 -16.63
N PRO A 142 -12.44 36.84 -17.63
CA PRO A 142 -12.13 38.27 -17.46
C PRO A 142 -13.32 39.08 -16.92
N LYS A 143 -14.54 38.62 -17.21
CA LYS A 143 -15.79 39.19 -16.73
C LYS A 143 -15.98 38.98 -15.22
N GLU A 144 -15.80 37.75 -14.73
CA GLU A 144 -15.88 37.45 -13.29
C GLU A 144 -14.78 38.15 -12.48
N ARG A 145 -13.60 38.38 -13.08
CA ARG A 145 -12.52 39.15 -12.44
C ARG A 145 -12.89 40.63 -12.27
N ALA A 146 -13.53 41.22 -13.29
CA ALA A 146 -13.99 42.61 -13.22
C ALA A 146 -15.13 42.79 -12.20
N GLU A 147 -16.00 41.79 -12.06
CA GLU A 147 -17.07 41.79 -11.05
C GLU A 147 -16.49 41.67 -9.62
N MET A 148 -15.45 40.84 -9.40
CA MET A 148 -14.77 40.76 -8.10
C MET A 148 -13.99 42.03 -7.72
N GLU A 149 -13.35 42.71 -8.69
CA GLU A 149 -12.64 43.99 -8.45
C GLU A 149 -13.58 45.18 -8.17
N LEU A 150 -14.85 45.08 -8.59
CA LEU A 150 -15.91 46.02 -8.23
C LEU A 150 -16.45 45.74 -6.82
N ASP A 151 -16.58 44.46 -6.45
CA ASP A 151 -17.08 44.04 -5.15
C ASP A 151 -16.06 44.30 -4.02
N GLU A 152 -14.77 44.04 -4.25
CA GLU A 152 -13.70 44.39 -3.30
C GLU A 152 -13.63 45.89 -3.00
N ARG A 153 -13.90 46.75 -4.00
CA ARG A 153 -13.97 48.20 -3.79
C ARG A 153 -15.17 48.57 -2.90
N ASN A 154 -16.33 47.96 -3.10
CA ASN A 154 -17.50 48.21 -2.25
C ASN A 154 -17.29 47.73 -0.80
N VAL A 155 -16.61 46.61 -0.60
CA VAL A 155 -16.27 46.10 0.74
C VAL A 155 -15.28 47.04 1.44
N LEU A 156 -14.25 47.52 0.76
CA LEU A 156 -13.30 48.52 1.29
C LEU A 156 -13.96 49.86 1.64
N PHE A 157 -14.92 50.32 0.85
CA PHE A 157 -15.71 51.51 1.19
C PHE A 157 -16.61 51.26 2.41
N SER A 158 -17.24 50.09 2.53
CA SER A 158 -18.10 49.77 3.69
C SER A 158 -17.34 49.68 5.01
N LEU A 159 -16.12 49.13 5.01
CA LEU A 159 -15.25 49.06 6.18
C LEU A 159 -14.70 50.43 6.59
N GLY A 160 -14.48 51.34 5.63
CA GLY A 160 -14.07 52.72 5.91
C GLY A 160 -15.14 53.54 6.63
N PHE A 161 -16.42 53.34 6.28
CA PHE A 161 -17.54 54.05 6.91
C PHE A 161 -17.89 53.56 8.33
N GLU A 162 -17.61 52.29 8.67
CA GLU A 162 -17.80 51.78 10.04
C GLU A 162 -16.73 52.31 10.99
N TYR A 163 -15.47 52.43 10.55
CA TYR A 163 -14.38 52.93 11.39
C TYR A 163 -14.41 54.46 11.62
N GLU A 164 -14.98 55.26 10.71
CA GLU A 164 -15.15 56.70 10.94
C GLU A 164 -16.27 57.01 11.94
N LYS A 165 -17.29 56.14 12.08
CA LYS A 165 -18.38 56.34 13.05
C LYS A 165 -18.02 55.97 14.48
N GLU A 166 -17.06 55.08 14.69
CA GLU A 166 -16.62 54.68 16.05
C GLU A 166 -15.55 55.63 16.63
N GLY A 167 -15.03 56.58 15.84
CA GLY A 167 -14.04 57.58 16.26
C GLY A 167 -14.61 58.90 16.79
N GLU A 168 -15.92 59.13 16.71
CA GLU A 168 -16.61 60.29 17.29
C GLU A 168 -17.41 59.89 18.54
N VAL A 169 -16.71 59.65 19.66
CA VAL A 169 -17.29 59.69 21.02
C VAL A 169 -16.37 60.48 21.93
#